data_AF-A0A656GBM0-F1
#
_entry.id   AF-A0A656GBM0-F1
#
_cell.length_a   1.000
_cell.length_b   1.000
_cell.length_c   1.000
_cell.angle_alpha   90.00
_cell.angle_beta   90.00
_cell.angle_gamma   90.00
#
_symmetry.space_group_name_H-M   'P 1'
#
loop_
_entity.id
_entity.type
_entity.pdbx_description
1 polymer ?
#
loop_
_entity_poly.entity_id
_entity_poly.type
_entity_poly.pdbx_seq_one_letter_code
_entity_poly.pdbx_strand_id
1 'polypeptide(L)' 'MDTQRGFTLIELMVVLVIIGIVSATVSMSIKPDPAALLRKDAERLAHMLHIAQVEARVDGRPITLLVDDKGFGFARR' A
#
# COMPACT_ATOMS: atom_id res chain seq x y z
N MET A 1 -9.26 51.53 -24.33
CA MET A 1 -10.57 50.85 -24.39
C MET A 1 -10.26 49.39 -24.58
N ASP A 2 -10.02 48.68 -23.47
CA ASP A 2 -9.69 47.25 -23.53
C ASP A 2 -10.95 46.48 -23.86
N THR A 3 -11.02 45.96 -25.08
CA THR A 3 -12.12 45.11 -25.53
C THR A 3 -12.08 43.82 -24.70
N GLN A 4 -12.97 43.72 -23.72
CA GLN A 4 -13.15 42.52 -22.92
C GLN A 4 -13.66 41.41 -23.86
N ARG A 5 -12.73 40.58 -24.35
CA ARG A 5 -13.03 39.44 -25.22
C ARG A 5 -13.78 38.40 -24.38
N GLY A 6 -15.04 38.16 -24.75
CA GLY A 6 -15.88 37.14 -24.12
C GLY A 6 -15.40 35.72 -24.44
N PHE A 7 -15.71 34.81 -23.53
CA PHE A 7 -15.39 33.39 -23.64
C PHE A 7 -16.15 32.74 -24.80
N THR A 8 -15.51 31.84 -25.54
CA THR A 8 -16.17 31.14 -26.65
C THR A 8 -16.68 29.76 -26.25
N LEU A 9 -17.66 29.22 -26.98
CA LEU A 9 -18.14 27.85 -26.76
C LEU A 9 -17.01 26.82 -26.91
N ILE A 10 -16.12 27.01 -27.90
CA ILE A 10 -15.01 26.09 -28.14
C ILE A 10 -14.01 26.12 -26.97
N GLU A 11 -13.77 27.29 -26.38
CA GLU A 11 -12.91 27.43 -25.21
C GLU A 11 -13.47 26.66 -24.02
N LEU A 12 -14.80 26.71 -23.81
CA LEU A 12 -15.47 25.95 -22.75
C LEU A 12 -15.45 24.44 -23.02
N MET A 13 -15.64 24.01 -24.27
CA MET A 13 -15.50 22.60 -24.66
C MET A 13 -14.09 22.08 -24.37
N VAL A 14 -13.05 22.85 -24.72
CA VAL A 14 -11.66 22.48 -24.46
C VAL A 14 -11.38 22.39 -22.95
N VAL A 15 -11.86 23.35 -22.16
CA VAL A 15 -11.71 23.33 -20.69
C VAL A 15 -12.33 22.08 -20.09
N LEU A 16 -13.55 21.71 -20.51
CA LEU A 16 -14.22 20.51 -20.01
C LEU A 16 -13.48 19.22 -20.40
N VAL A 17 -12.92 19.15 -21.61
CA VAL A 17 -12.10 18.00 -22.06
C VAL A 17 -10.83 17.88 -21.21
N ILE A 18 -10.13 18.99 -20.95
CA ILE A 18 -8.93 18.99 -20.10
C ILE A 18 -9.28 18.54 -18.68
N ILE A 19 -10.34 19.09 -18.08
CA ILE A 19 -10.81 18.69 -16.75
C ILE A 19 -11.15 17.20 -16.73
N GLY A 20 -11.81 16.68 -17.78
CA GLY A 20 -12.14 15.25 -17.91
C GLY A 20 -10.90 14.36 -17.91
N ILE A 21 -9.88 14.70 -18.72
CA ILE A 21 -8.62 13.93 -18.81
C ILE A 21 -7.84 13.98 -17.48
N VAL A 22 -7.73 15.17 -16.88
CA VAL A 22 -7.04 15.36 -15.60
C VAL A 22 -7.76 14.60 -14.47
N SER A 23 -9.10 14.66 -14.43
CA SER A 23 -9.90 13.95 -13.42
C SER A 23 -9.78 12.44 -13.53
N ALA A 24 -9.73 11.90 -14.76
CA ALA A 24 -9.49 10.48 -14.99
C ALA A 24 -8.14 10.02 -14.41
N THR A 25 -7.11 10.87 -14.50
CA THR A 25 -5.74 10.57 -14.04
C THR A 25 -5.61 10.59 -12.50
N VAL A 26 -6.31 11.50 -11.81
CA VAL A 26 -6.23 11.63 -10.34
C VAL A 26 -6.93 10.46 -9.62
N SER A 27 -7.89 9.79 -10.26
CA SER A 27 -8.60 8.66 -9.67
C SER A 27 -7.71 7.44 -9.36
N MET A 28 -6.51 7.38 -9.95
CA MET A 28 -5.62 6.22 -9.83
C MET A 28 -4.56 6.32 -8.72
N SER A 29 -4.68 7.29 -7.80
CA SER A 29 -3.82 7.36 -6.61
C SER A 29 -4.52 6.79 -5.36
N ILE A 30 -5.01 5.55 -5.43
CA ILE A 30 -5.34 4.78 -4.23
C ILE A 30 -4.02 4.23 -3.69
N LYS A 31 -3.30 5.09 -2.95
CA LYS A 31 -2.14 4.63 -2.19
C LYS A 31 -2.68 3.70 -1.09
N PRO A 32 -2.25 2.43 -1.02
CA PRO A 32 -2.71 1.54 0.05
C PRO A 32 -2.39 2.19 1.40
N ASP A 33 -3.37 2.20 2.30
CA ASP A 33 -3.22 2.76 3.64
C ASP A 33 -2.00 2.11 4.31
N PRO A 34 -0.95 2.90 4.68
CA PRO A 34 0.24 2.37 5.34
C PRO A 34 -0.09 1.57 6.60
N ALA A 35 -1.16 1.93 7.33
CA ALA A 35 -1.59 1.18 8.51
C ALA A 35 -2.19 -0.18 8.14
N ALA A 36 -2.90 -0.28 7.02
CA ALA A 36 -3.44 -1.54 6.51
C ALA A 36 -2.32 -2.49 6.05
N LEU A 37 -1.27 -1.94 5.40
CA LEU A 37 -0.08 -2.70 5.04
C LEU A 37 0.64 -3.26 6.27
N LEU A 38 0.88 -2.39 7.28
CA LEU A 38 1.53 -2.81 8.52
C LEU A 38 0.71 -3.87 9.28
N ARG A 39 -0.62 -3.74 9.31
CA ARG A 39 -1.51 -4.75 9.91
C ARG A 39 -1.35 -6.10 9.25
N LYS A 40 -1.35 -6.12 7.91
CA LYS A 40 -1.19 -7.34 7.12
C LYS A 40 0.16 -8.02 7.39
N ASP A 41 1.24 -7.25 7.51
CA ASP A 41 2.56 -7.79 7.82
C ASP A 41 2.62 -8.37 9.24
N ALA A 42 2.00 -7.70 10.22
CA ALA A 42 1.90 -8.20 11.58
C ALA A 42 1.09 -9.51 11.68
N GLU A 43 -0.03 -9.60 10.96
CA GLU A 43 -0.85 -10.83 10.88
C GLU A 43 -0.09 -11.99 10.25
N ARG A 44 0.71 -11.72 9.22
CA ARG A 44 1.58 -12.72 8.59
C ARG A 44 2.64 -13.20 9.58
N LEU A 45 3.31 -12.29 10.30
CA LEU A 45 4.31 -12.63 11.32
C LEU A 45 3.69 -13.47 12.44
N ALA A 46 2.53 -13.08 12.95
CA ALA A 46 1.82 -13.83 14.00
C ALA A 46 1.52 -15.28 13.57
N HIS A 47 1.09 -15.49 12.33
CA HIS A 47 0.89 -16.83 11.78
C HIS A 47 2.18 -17.66 11.77
N MET A 48 3.30 -17.09 11.33
CA MET A 48 4.57 -17.82 11.30
C MET A 48 5.08 -18.15 12.71
N LEU A 49 4.91 -17.24 13.66
CA LEU A 49 5.22 -17.50 15.07
C LEU A 49 4.36 -18.62 15.65
N HIS A 50 3.08 -18.64 15.31
CA HIS A 50 2.18 -19.71 15.75
C HIS A 50 2.62 -21.08 15.21
N ILE A 51 2.96 -21.15 13.92
CA ILE A 51 3.49 -22.38 13.30
C ILE A 51 4.78 -22.83 13.99
N ALA A 52 5.74 -21.92 14.17
CA ALA A 52 7.00 -22.22 14.86
C ALA A 52 6.77 -22.69 16.30
N GLN A 53 5.79 -22.11 17.01
CA GLN A 53 5.45 -22.53 18.36
C GLN A 53 4.86 -23.94 18.40
N VAL A 54 3.95 -24.26 17.47
CA VAL A 54 3.37 -25.60 17.36
C VAL A 54 4.47 -26.62 17.04
N GLU A 55 5.34 -26.31 16.09
CA GLU A 55 6.46 -27.17 15.71
C GLU A 55 7.44 -27.38 16.88
N ALA A 56 7.83 -26.32 17.58
CA ALA A 56 8.71 -26.42 18.75
C ALA A 56 8.12 -27.29 19.87
N ARG A 57 6.79 -27.28 20.05
CA ARG A 57 6.11 -28.15 21.03
C ARG A 57 6.08 -29.61 20.58
N VAL A 58 5.84 -29.86 19.29
CA VAL A 58 5.77 -31.22 18.73
C VAL A 58 7.15 -31.87 18.72
N ASP A 59 8.17 -31.15 18.25
CA ASP A 59 9.54 -31.65 18.17
C ASP A 59 10.27 -31.66 19.52
N GLY A 60 9.71 -30.96 20.53
CA GLY A 60 10.33 -30.78 21.85
C GLY A 60 11.62 -29.97 21.83
N ARG A 61 11.94 -29.29 20.71
CA ARG A 61 13.15 -28.50 20.52
C ARG A 61 12.79 -27.01 20.39
N PRO A 62 13.50 -26.11 21.08
CA PRO A 62 13.25 -24.69 20.97
C PRO A 62 13.60 -24.16 19.57
N ILE A 63 12.70 -23.36 19.00
CA ILE A 63 12.93 -22.60 17.76
C ILE A 63 13.22 -21.15 18.14
N THR A 64 14.27 -20.58 17.56
CA THR A 64 14.70 -19.19 17.83
C THR A 64 14.29 -18.28 16.67
N LEU A 65 13.65 -17.15 16.98
CA LEU A 65 13.41 -16.07 16.04
C LEU A 65 14.68 -15.22 15.91
N LEU A 66 15.18 -15.05 14.69
CA LEU A 66 16.25 -14.13 14.36
C LEU A 66 15.64 -12.93 13.64
N VAL A 67 15.97 -11.72 14.07
CA VAL A 67 15.53 -10.47 13.46
C VAL A 67 16.76 -9.63 13.16
N ASP A 68 16.85 -9.13 11.93
CA ASP A 68 17.91 -8.23 11.48
C ASP A 68 17.31 -7.04 10.70
N ASP A 69 18.17 -6.20 10.14
CA ASP A 69 17.80 -5.06 9.32
C ASP A 69 17.17 -5.43 7.97
N LYS A 70 17.32 -6.69 7.54
CA LYS A 70 16.83 -7.23 6.27
C LYS A 70 15.54 -8.04 6.44
N GLY A 71 15.17 -8.42 7.66
CA GLY A 71 13.92 -9.10 7.97
C GLY A 71 14.01 -10.01 9.19
N PHE A 72 13.36 -11.17 9.09
CA PHE A 72 13.35 -12.17 10.16
C PHE A 72 13.38 -13.59 9.60
N GLY A 73 13.88 -14.53 10.42
CA GLY A 73 13.95 -15.94 10.10
C GLY A 73 13.87 -16.82 11.34
N PHE A 74 13.75 -18.13 11.13
CA PHE A 74 13.66 -19.12 12.20
C PHE A 74 14.86 -20.06 12.16
N ALA A 75 15.52 -20.25 13.30
CA ALA A 75 16.61 -21.20 13.46
C ALA A 75 16.22 -22.31 14.44
N ARG A 76 16.55 -23.56 14.08
CA ARG A 76 16.43 -24.74 14.96
C ARG A 76 17.79 -25.04 15.56
N ARG A 77 17.82 -25.40 16.85
CA ARG A 77 19.04 -25.88 17.52
C ARG A 77 19.11 -27.41 17.52
#